data_AF-A0A9D7PZD6-F1
#
_entry.id   AF-A0A9D7PZD6-F1
#
_cell.length_a   1.000
_cell.length_b   1.000
_cell.length_c   1.000
_cell.angle_alpha   90.00
_cell.angle_beta   90.00
_cell.angle_gamma   90.00
#
_symmetry.space_group_name_H-M   'P 1'
#
loop_
_entity.id
_entity.type
_entity.pdbx_description
1 polymer ?
#
loop_
_entity_poly.entity_id
_entity_poly.type
_entity_poly.pdbx_seq_one_letter_code
_entity_poly.pdbx_strand_id
1 'polypeptide(L)'
;MPKKTVAGNPDFRIWDGNNSIIGYIEAKIPGTNLDDIEDTEQIQRYLTTFPNVIVTNFLQFRLYRNGMESIDVSIGRWNNIKTLRTAPPPERINEFEELLDRFVSYSLPAITSAEELAMILAQRTKFLRDEIIKIELPENEDIRGFYEAFTKYLIADLSEDDFADLYAQTITYGLFAARLRAGEDFNRITAYNHIPKTIGILRDIFGFVSIEPT
;
A
#
# COMPACT_ATOMS: atom_id res chain seq x y z
N MET A 1 -15.96 0.89 -12.94
CA MET A 1 -14.96 1.78 -12.30
C MET A 1 -14.41 1.05 -11.08
N PRO A 2 -13.12 1.20 -10.74
CA PRO A 2 -12.58 0.65 -9.50
C PRO A 2 -13.43 1.11 -8.31
N LYS A 3 -13.69 0.19 -7.38
CA LYS A 3 -14.46 0.48 -6.16
C LYS A 3 -13.62 1.46 -5.32
N LYS A 4 -14.23 2.48 -4.72
CA LYS A 4 -13.53 3.32 -3.74
C LYS A 4 -12.90 2.38 -2.72
N THR A 5 -11.57 2.35 -2.65
CA THR A 5 -10.87 1.72 -1.54
C THR A 5 -11.22 2.54 -0.31
N VAL A 6 -12.11 2.00 0.51
CA VAL A 6 -12.21 2.39 1.91
C VAL A 6 -10.90 1.89 2.51
N ALA A 7 -10.10 2.84 3.03
CA ALA A 7 -8.82 2.65 3.72
C ALA A 7 -7.54 2.36 2.89
N GLY A 8 -6.69 3.39 2.80
CA GLY A 8 -5.23 3.30 2.80
C GLY A 8 -4.50 3.01 1.48
N ASN A 9 -4.94 2.06 0.65
CA ASN A 9 -4.15 1.61 -0.50
C ASN A 9 -4.57 2.26 -1.84
N PRO A 10 -3.60 2.51 -2.76
CA PRO A 10 -3.89 2.92 -4.13
C PRO A 10 -4.74 1.89 -4.89
N ASP A 11 -5.44 2.34 -5.94
CA ASP A 11 -6.37 1.51 -6.74
C ASP A 11 -5.77 0.20 -7.28
N PHE A 12 -4.50 0.24 -7.71
CA PHE A 12 -3.80 -0.92 -8.24
C PHE A 12 -2.47 -1.16 -7.54
N ARG A 13 -2.14 -2.45 -7.39
CA ARG A 13 -0.85 -2.95 -6.93
C ARG A 13 -0.28 -3.87 -7.99
N ILE A 14 0.95 -3.61 -8.41
CA ILE A 14 1.63 -4.37 -9.47
C ILE A 14 2.74 -5.20 -8.84
N TRP A 15 2.78 -6.50 -9.18
CA TRP A 15 3.78 -7.46 -8.69
C TRP A 15 4.59 -8.05 -9.85
N ASP A 16 5.78 -8.55 -9.55
CA ASP A 16 6.69 -9.19 -10.51
C ASP A 16 6.39 -10.68 -10.77
N GLY A 17 5.43 -11.25 -10.03
CA GLY A 17 5.09 -12.68 -10.07
C GLY A 17 5.83 -13.54 -9.03
N ASN A 18 6.83 -13.00 -8.35
CA ASN A 18 7.62 -13.65 -7.29
C ASN A 18 7.38 -13.00 -5.92
N ASN A 19 6.16 -12.50 -5.67
CA ASN A 19 5.74 -11.78 -4.46
C ASN A 19 6.44 -10.44 -4.18
N SER A 20 7.24 -9.89 -5.10
CA SER A 20 7.78 -8.54 -4.94
C SER A 20 6.85 -7.52 -5.58
N ILE A 21 6.58 -6.44 -4.85
CA ILE A 21 5.78 -5.33 -5.34
C ILE A 21 6.67 -4.42 -6.19
N ILE A 22 6.29 -4.25 -7.45
CA ILE A 22 6.94 -3.32 -8.38
C ILE A 22 6.51 -1.90 -8.06
N GLY A 23 5.21 -1.68 -7.84
CA GLY A 23 4.69 -0.34 -7.60
C GLY A 23 3.17 -0.31 -7.51
N TYR A 24 2.66 0.91 -7.42
CA TYR A 24 1.23 1.18 -7.23
C TYR A 24 0.73 2.16 -8.28
N ILE A 25 -0.56 2.10 -8.59
CA ILE A 25 -1.21 3.03 -9.51
C ILE A 25 -2.47 3.56 -8.84
N GLU A 26 -2.60 4.87 -8.81
CA GLU A 26 -3.81 5.59 -8.36
C GLU A 26 -4.50 6.20 -9.58
N ALA A 27 -5.78 5.88 -9.78
CA ALA A 27 -6.53 6.26 -10.96
C ALA A 27 -7.71 7.19 -10.62
N LYS A 28 -7.61 8.43 -11.09
CA LYS A 28 -8.70 9.39 -11.02
C LYS A 28 -9.63 9.30 -12.21
N ILE A 29 -10.79 9.92 -12.06
CA ILE A 29 -11.82 9.95 -13.10
C ILE A 29 -11.26 10.70 -14.32
N PRO A 30 -11.55 10.25 -15.56
CA PRO A 30 -11.16 10.97 -16.76
C PRO A 30 -11.61 12.44 -16.75
N GLY A 31 -10.67 13.34 -17.05
CA GLY A 31 -10.89 14.78 -17.04
C GLY A 31 -10.56 15.48 -15.72
N THR A 32 -10.21 14.75 -14.65
CA THR A 32 -9.59 15.34 -13.45
C THR A 32 -8.23 15.95 -13.80
N ASN A 33 -7.97 17.18 -13.36
CA ASN A 33 -6.64 17.78 -13.48
C ASN A 33 -5.70 17.16 -12.44
N LEU A 34 -4.55 16.65 -12.87
CA LEU A 34 -3.59 16.03 -11.95
C LEU A 34 -2.87 17.04 -11.07
N ASP A 35 -2.68 18.28 -11.54
CA ASP A 35 -2.07 19.36 -10.74
C ASP A 35 -2.92 19.68 -9.50
N ASP A 36 -4.24 19.72 -9.66
CA ASP A 36 -5.17 20.09 -8.59
C ASP A 36 -5.22 19.03 -7.48
N ILE A 37 -4.89 17.78 -7.79
CA ILE A 37 -4.94 16.67 -6.83
C ILE A 37 -3.59 16.32 -6.23
N GLU A 38 -2.49 16.79 -6.81
CA GLU A 38 -1.13 16.42 -6.40
C GLU A 38 -0.86 16.79 -4.95
N ASP A 39 -1.33 17.95 -4.51
CA ASP A 39 -1.17 18.46 -3.15
C ASP A 39 -2.22 17.91 -2.16
N THR A 40 -3.14 17.05 -2.61
CA THR A 40 -4.12 16.47 -1.69
C THR A 40 -3.45 15.54 -0.69
N GLU A 41 -3.98 15.50 0.53
CA GLU A 41 -3.45 14.64 1.61
C GLU A 41 -3.37 13.16 1.21
N GLN A 42 -4.29 12.69 0.36
CA GLN A 42 -4.28 11.33 -0.16
C GLN A 42 -3.07 11.07 -1.05
N ILE A 43 -2.83 11.93 -2.06
CA ILE A 43 -1.72 11.74 -3.01
C ILE A 43 -0.38 11.90 -2.31
N GLN A 44 -0.19 12.98 -1.54
CA GLN A 44 1.06 13.21 -0.79
C GLN A 44 1.40 12.03 0.14
N ARG A 45 0.39 11.43 0.77
CA ARG A 45 0.58 10.24 1.60
C ARG A 45 1.04 9.04 0.79
N TYR A 46 0.45 8.78 -0.38
CA TYR A 46 0.88 7.69 -1.25
C TYR A 46 2.31 7.91 -1.77
N LEU A 47 2.63 9.12 -2.19
CA LEU A 47 3.96 9.51 -2.67
C LEU A 47 5.05 9.39 -1.59
N THR A 48 4.69 9.65 -0.33
CA THR A 48 5.60 9.47 0.82
C THR A 48 5.73 8.00 1.23
N THR A 49 4.68 7.20 1.07
CA THR A 49 4.62 5.81 1.56
C THR A 49 5.18 4.80 0.57
N PHE A 50 4.99 5.03 -0.73
CA PHE A 50 5.33 4.08 -1.78
C PHE A 50 6.43 4.63 -2.67
N PRO A 51 7.51 3.86 -2.91
CA PRO A 51 8.67 4.39 -3.61
C PRO A 51 8.49 4.45 -5.13
N ASN A 52 7.46 3.80 -5.67
CA ASN A 52 7.15 3.74 -7.10
C ASN A 52 5.64 3.83 -7.31
N VAL A 53 5.16 4.99 -7.78
CA VAL A 53 3.73 5.28 -7.91
C VAL A 53 3.46 5.91 -9.27
N ILE A 54 2.40 5.46 -9.93
CA ILE A 54 1.78 6.20 -11.04
C ILE A 54 0.50 6.85 -10.56
N VAL A 55 0.33 8.14 -10.85
CA VAL A 55 -0.95 8.83 -10.73
C VAL A 55 -1.49 9.09 -12.14
N THR A 56 -2.75 8.74 -12.40
CA THR A 56 -3.33 8.88 -13.74
C THR A 56 -4.80 9.32 -13.71
N ASN A 57 -5.23 10.03 -14.74
CA ASN A 57 -6.64 10.28 -15.06
C ASN A 57 -7.08 9.52 -16.33
N PHE A 58 -6.38 8.43 -16.67
CA PHE A 58 -6.48 7.64 -17.90
C PHE A 58 -6.00 8.33 -19.19
N LEU A 59 -5.62 9.60 -19.15
CA LEU A 59 -5.08 10.34 -20.31
C LEU A 59 -3.69 10.89 -20.06
N GLN A 60 -3.42 11.32 -18.84
CA GLN A 60 -2.12 11.73 -18.33
C GLN A 60 -1.63 10.72 -17.31
N PHE A 61 -0.34 10.45 -17.32
CA PHE A 61 0.34 9.50 -16.45
C PHE A 61 1.57 10.20 -15.87
N ARG A 62 1.61 10.33 -14.55
CA ARG A 62 2.75 10.85 -13.80
C ARG A 62 3.40 9.73 -13.01
N LEU A 63 4.66 9.45 -13.29
CA LEU A 63 5.48 8.50 -12.55
C LEU A 63 6.25 9.24 -11.46
N TYR A 64 6.08 8.79 -10.22
CA TYR A 64 6.81 9.29 -9.06
C TYR A 64 7.77 8.25 -8.50
N ARG A 65 8.96 8.70 -8.14
CA ARG A 65 10.04 7.92 -7.51
C ARG A 65 10.39 8.51 -6.17
N ASN A 66 10.15 7.76 -5.10
CA ASN A 66 10.41 8.22 -3.73
C ASN A 66 9.81 9.62 -3.47
N GLY A 67 8.58 9.83 -3.94
CA GLY A 67 7.86 11.10 -3.84
C GLY A 67 8.23 12.19 -4.84
N MET A 68 9.26 11.99 -5.68
CA MET A 68 9.65 12.97 -6.70
C MET A 68 9.09 12.60 -8.06
N GLU A 69 8.49 13.57 -8.76
CA GLU A 69 8.04 13.34 -10.15
C GLU A 69 9.24 13.03 -11.05
N SER A 70 9.12 11.95 -11.84
CA SER A 70 10.16 11.47 -12.75
C SER A 70 9.78 11.60 -14.21
N ILE A 71 8.52 11.29 -14.59
CA ILE A 71 8.02 11.39 -15.96
C ILE A 71 6.56 11.83 -15.92
N ASP A 72 6.20 12.81 -16.75
CA ASP A 72 4.82 13.20 -17.05
C ASP A 72 4.54 13.07 -18.55
N VAL A 73 3.60 12.19 -18.90
CA VAL A 73 3.18 11.96 -20.28
C VAL A 73 1.67 12.03 -20.41
N SER A 74 1.20 12.70 -21.45
CA SER A 74 -0.21 12.73 -21.84
C SER A 74 -0.40 12.02 -23.17
N ILE A 75 -1.20 10.96 -23.17
CA ILE A 75 -1.54 10.14 -24.36
C ILE A 75 -2.81 10.60 -25.08
N GLY A 76 -3.45 11.65 -24.57
CA GLY A 76 -4.63 12.21 -25.19
C GLY A 76 -5.15 13.43 -24.43
N ARG A 77 -6.12 14.11 -25.04
CA ARG A 77 -6.70 15.33 -24.48
C ARG A 77 -8.19 15.12 -24.24
N TRP A 78 -8.64 15.47 -23.04
CA TRP A 78 -10.05 15.33 -22.65
C TRP A 78 -11.02 16.05 -23.59
N ASN A 79 -10.64 17.25 -24.07
CA ASN A 79 -11.45 18.04 -25.00
C ASN A 79 -11.64 17.33 -26.36
N ASN A 80 -10.65 16.55 -26.81
CA ASN A 80 -10.75 15.80 -28.06
C ASN A 80 -11.72 14.63 -27.91
N ILE A 81 -11.72 13.96 -26.75
CA ILE A 81 -12.63 12.84 -26.46
C ILE A 81 -14.09 13.31 -26.31
N LYS A 82 -14.32 14.50 -25.74
CA LYS A 82 -15.68 15.05 -25.64
C LYS A 82 -16.28 15.45 -26.99
N THR A 83 -15.44 15.90 -27.91
CA THR A 83 -15.89 16.43 -29.21
C THR A 83 -15.98 15.34 -30.27
N LEU A 84 -15.04 14.41 -30.29
CA LEU A 84 -15.02 13.25 -31.18
C LEU A 84 -15.81 12.12 -30.51
N ARG A 85 -16.96 11.73 -31.08
CA ARG A 85 -17.74 10.55 -30.63
C ARG A 85 -17.03 9.21 -30.87
N THR A 86 -15.72 9.23 -31.12
CA THR A 86 -14.83 8.12 -31.44
C THR A 86 -13.54 8.30 -30.66
N ALA A 87 -12.89 7.21 -30.25
CA ALA A 87 -11.59 7.29 -29.59
C ALA A 87 -10.56 7.96 -30.52
N PRO A 88 -9.97 9.11 -30.15
CA PRO A 88 -8.91 9.73 -30.94
C PRO A 88 -7.66 8.82 -30.93
N PRO A 89 -6.81 8.91 -31.97
CA PRO A 89 -5.54 8.21 -31.95
C PRO A 89 -4.70 8.69 -30.74
N PRO A 90 -4.02 7.78 -30.04
CA PRO A 90 -3.25 8.15 -28.87
C PRO A 90 -2.02 8.98 -29.26
N GLU A 91 -1.71 9.96 -28.42
CA GLU A 91 -0.56 10.87 -28.53
C GLU A 91 0.64 10.29 -27.74
N ARG A 92 1.87 10.69 -28.08
CA ARG A 92 3.10 10.42 -27.28
C ARG A 92 3.30 8.96 -26.83
N ILE A 93 2.91 7.99 -27.67
CA ILE A 93 2.99 6.54 -27.35
C ILE A 93 4.40 6.12 -26.91
N ASN A 94 5.45 6.53 -27.63
CA ASN A 94 6.82 6.14 -27.28
C ASN A 94 7.22 6.59 -25.87
N GLU A 95 6.76 7.77 -25.43
CA GLU A 95 7.07 8.30 -24.10
C GLU A 95 6.25 7.59 -23.01
N PHE A 96 5.03 7.16 -23.36
CA PHE A 96 4.22 6.32 -22.49
C PHE A 96 4.80 4.92 -22.32
N GLU A 97 5.30 4.31 -23.41
CA GLU A 97 6.05 3.06 -23.36
C GLU A 97 7.30 3.20 -22.48
N GLU A 98 8.08 4.28 -22.64
CA GLU A 98 9.22 4.54 -21.76
C GLU A 98 8.81 4.68 -20.29
N LEU A 99 7.71 5.37 -20.00
CA LEU A 99 7.18 5.49 -18.64
C LEU A 99 6.86 4.12 -18.05
N LEU A 100 6.13 3.29 -18.80
CA LEU A 100 5.77 1.94 -18.38
C LEU A 100 7.00 1.07 -18.17
N ASP A 101 7.94 1.09 -19.12
CA ASP A 101 9.21 0.36 -19.03
C ASP A 101 9.96 0.73 -17.76
N ARG A 102 10.12 2.04 -17.48
CA ARG A 102 10.75 2.48 -16.24
C ARG A 102 9.95 2.00 -15.03
N PHE A 103 8.63 2.14 -15.03
CA PHE A 103 7.80 1.72 -13.90
C PHE A 103 7.95 0.23 -13.60
N VAL A 104 7.87 -0.64 -14.62
CA VAL A 104 7.96 -2.09 -14.47
C VAL A 104 9.37 -2.60 -14.22
N SER A 105 10.39 -1.89 -14.70
CA SER A 105 11.80 -2.22 -14.45
C SER A 105 12.26 -1.84 -13.05
N TYR A 106 11.39 -1.28 -12.21
CA TYR A 106 11.77 -0.91 -10.86
C TYR A 106 11.96 -2.13 -9.97
N SER A 107 13.12 -2.18 -9.34
CA SER A 107 13.39 -3.04 -8.20
C SER A 107 13.57 -2.18 -6.95
N LEU A 108 12.95 -2.57 -5.83
CA LEU A 108 13.29 -1.98 -4.54
C LEU A 108 14.79 -2.15 -4.29
N PRO A 109 15.54 -1.07 -3.99
CA PRO A 109 16.92 -1.17 -3.57
C PRO A 109 17.04 -2.10 -2.36
N ALA A 110 18.13 -2.86 -2.29
CA ALA A 110 18.41 -3.67 -1.12
C ALA A 110 18.60 -2.76 0.10
N ILE A 111 17.92 -3.08 1.21
CA ILE A 111 18.12 -2.39 2.48
C ILE A 111 19.46 -2.86 3.04
N THR A 112 20.41 -1.94 3.20
CA THR A 112 21.81 -2.29 3.54
C THR A 112 22.19 -1.97 4.98
N SER A 113 21.33 -1.26 5.72
CA SER A 113 21.60 -0.87 7.10
C SER A 113 20.41 -1.13 8.03
N ALA A 114 20.71 -1.36 9.31
CA ALA A 114 19.69 -1.51 10.34
C ALA A 114 18.88 -0.23 10.54
N GLU A 115 19.50 0.93 10.38
CA GLU A 115 18.85 2.24 10.48
C GLU A 115 17.82 2.45 9.37
N GLU A 116 18.19 2.17 8.13
CA GLU A 116 17.28 2.24 6.98
C GLU A 116 16.11 1.26 7.14
N LEU A 117 16.39 0.02 7.55
CA LEU A 117 15.34 -0.97 7.84
C LEU A 117 14.38 -0.47 8.92
N ALA A 118 14.90 0.07 10.02
CA ALA A 118 14.08 0.59 11.12
C ALA A 118 13.19 1.76 10.66
N MET A 119 13.73 2.67 9.83
CA MET A 119 12.98 3.79 9.27
C MET A 119 11.81 3.30 8.40
N ILE A 120 12.08 2.35 7.49
CA ILE A 120 11.06 1.79 6.60
C ILE A 120 9.99 1.04 7.40
N LEU A 121 10.38 0.22 8.37
CA LEU A 121 9.44 -0.49 9.24
C LEU A 121 8.57 0.48 10.03
N ALA A 122 9.14 1.56 10.58
CA ALA A 122 8.39 2.58 11.31
C ALA A 122 7.36 3.27 10.41
N GLN A 123 7.73 3.64 9.19
CA GLN A 123 6.81 4.23 8.22
C GLN A 123 5.66 3.26 7.88
N ARG A 124 5.96 2.00 7.61
CA ARG A 124 4.95 0.96 7.30
C ARG A 124 4.03 0.67 8.49
N THR A 125 4.56 0.69 9.71
CA THR A 125 3.80 0.48 10.94
C THR A 125 2.80 1.62 11.15
N LYS A 126 3.26 2.87 11.01
CA LYS A 126 2.39 4.05 11.13
C LYS A 126 1.28 4.03 10.08
N PHE A 127 1.62 3.68 8.85
CA PHE A 127 0.64 3.53 7.78
C PHE A 127 -0.40 2.45 8.13
N LEU A 128 0.02 1.26 8.58
CA LEU A 128 -0.90 0.21 8.99
C LEU A 128 -1.84 0.71 10.11
N ARG A 129 -1.30 1.40 11.11
CA ARG A 129 -2.10 1.95 12.21
C ARG A 129 -3.13 2.97 11.72
N ASP A 130 -2.65 4.05 11.11
CA ASP A 130 -3.44 5.25 10.84
C ASP A 130 -4.36 5.08 9.63
N GLU A 131 -3.91 4.34 8.61
CA GLU A 131 -4.59 4.28 7.32
C GLU A 131 -5.36 2.98 7.09
N ILE A 132 -5.17 1.98 7.92
CA ILE A 132 -5.86 0.69 7.81
C ILE A 132 -6.64 0.43 9.09
N ILE A 133 -5.94 0.23 10.22
CA ILE A 133 -6.61 -0.24 11.44
C ILE A 133 -7.59 0.80 11.99
N LYS A 134 -7.20 2.09 12.11
CA LYS A 134 -8.13 3.12 12.61
C LYS A 134 -9.36 3.33 11.72
N ILE A 135 -9.21 3.18 10.41
CA ILE A 135 -10.31 3.38 9.45
C ILE A 135 -11.25 2.17 9.45
N GLU A 136 -10.69 0.97 9.53
CA GLU A 136 -11.46 -0.28 9.46
C GLU A 136 -12.09 -0.66 10.81
N LEU A 137 -11.49 -0.27 11.94
CA LEU A 137 -11.96 -0.66 13.28
C LEU A 137 -13.47 -0.45 13.52
N PRO A 138 -14.11 0.66 13.08
CA PRO A 138 -15.55 0.85 13.29
C PRO A 138 -16.44 -0.10 12.46
N GLU A 139 -16.00 -0.49 11.27
CA GLU A 139 -16.81 -1.20 10.26
C GLU A 139 -16.44 -2.68 10.13
N ASN A 140 -15.24 -3.08 10.54
CA ASN A 140 -14.70 -4.42 10.38
C ASN A 140 -14.92 -5.24 11.66
N GLU A 141 -15.83 -6.22 11.59
CA GLU A 141 -16.22 -7.03 12.74
C GLU A 141 -15.05 -7.82 13.35
N ASP A 142 -14.10 -8.28 12.53
CA ASP A 142 -12.96 -9.07 13.01
C ASP A 142 -11.97 -8.20 13.79
N ILE A 143 -11.61 -7.03 13.25
CA ILE A 143 -10.72 -6.07 13.93
C ILE A 143 -11.37 -5.60 15.24
N ARG A 144 -12.68 -5.33 15.23
CA ARG A 144 -13.44 -5.01 16.44
C ARG A 144 -13.45 -6.15 17.45
N GLY A 145 -13.60 -7.40 16.99
CA GLY A 145 -13.51 -8.58 17.84
C GLY A 145 -12.14 -8.71 18.52
N PHE A 146 -11.05 -8.42 17.80
CA PHE A 146 -9.72 -8.33 18.40
C PHE A 146 -9.63 -7.21 19.44
N TYR A 147 -10.15 -6.01 19.15
CA TYR A 147 -10.17 -4.91 20.12
C TYR A 147 -10.89 -5.32 21.41
N GLU A 148 -12.11 -5.86 21.30
CA GLU A 148 -12.89 -6.32 22.46
C GLU A 148 -12.16 -7.39 23.27
N ALA A 149 -11.52 -8.35 22.59
CA ALA A 149 -10.72 -9.39 23.26
C ALA A 149 -9.51 -8.80 23.98
N PHE A 150 -8.82 -7.83 23.38
CA PHE A 150 -7.70 -7.15 24.01
C PHE A 150 -8.13 -6.39 25.25
N THR A 151 -9.20 -5.61 25.14
CA THR A 151 -9.73 -4.84 26.26
C THR A 151 -10.17 -5.77 27.39
N LYS A 152 -10.84 -6.88 27.08
CA LYS A 152 -11.38 -7.80 28.09
C LYS A 152 -10.31 -8.65 28.79
N TYR A 153 -9.30 -9.12 28.06
CA TYR A 153 -8.38 -10.15 28.57
C TYR A 153 -6.97 -9.64 28.86
N LEU A 154 -6.57 -8.47 28.32
CA LEU A 154 -5.20 -7.98 28.42
C LEU A 154 -5.13 -6.60 29.10
N ILE A 155 -5.88 -5.61 28.61
CA ILE A 155 -5.75 -4.21 29.04
C ILE A 155 -7.14 -3.57 29.18
N ALA A 156 -7.67 -3.52 30.41
CA ALA A 156 -9.05 -3.09 30.67
C ALA A 156 -9.40 -1.67 30.19
N ASP A 157 -8.43 -0.74 30.21
CA ASP A 157 -8.61 0.67 29.82
C ASP A 157 -7.97 1.00 28.46
N LEU A 158 -7.93 0.02 27.54
CA LEU A 158 -7.34 0.19 26.22
C LEU A 158 -8.23 1.08 25.34
N SER A 159 -7.72 2.22 24.89
CA SER A 159 -8.40 3.05 23.90
C SER A 159 -8.29 2.46 22.48
N GLU A 160 -9.18 2.86 21.57
CA GLU A 160 -9.10 2.46 20.16
C GLU A 160 -7.77 2.90 19.51
N ASP A 161 -7.27 4.08 19.87
CA ASP A 161 -5.99 4.59 19.38
C ASP A 161 -4.81 3.75 19.88
N ASP A 162 -4.81 3.40 21.18
CA ASP A 162 -3.78 2.54 21.77
C ASP A 162 -3.86 1.12 21.21
N PHE A 163 -5.06 0.61 20.97
CA PHE A 163 -5.26 -0.68 20.31
C PHE A 163 -4.68 -0.67 18.89
N ALA A 164 -5.00 0.34 18.08
CA ALA A 164 -4.50 0.43 16.71
C ALA A 164 -2.97 0.47 16.68
N ASP A 165 -2.35 1.24 17.59
CA ASP A 165 -0.89 1.32 17.73
C ASP A 165 -0.28 -0.02 18.16
N LEU A 166 -0.83 -0.63 19.21
CA LEU A 166 -0.40 -1.94 19.70
C LEU A 166 -0.53 -3.03 18.64
N TYR A 167 -1.65 -3.06 17.92
CA TYR A 167 -1.93 -4.03 16.86
C TYR A 167 -0.91 -3.89 15.71
N ALA A 168 -0.71 -2.67 15.22
CA ALA A 168 0.21 -2.41 14.11
C ALA A 168 1.68 -2.74 14.48
N GLN A 169 2.11 -2.37 15.69
CA GLN A 169 3.44 -2.72 16.20
C GLN A 169 3.61 -4.23 16.37
N THR A 170 2.57 -4.91 16.87
CA THR A 170 2.56 -6.36 17.06
C THR A 170 2.73 -7.09 15.72
N ILE A 171 2.00 -6.69 14.68
CA ILE A 171 2.19 -7.21 13.32
C ILE A 171 3.63 -6.94 12.83
N THR A 172 4.12 -5.73 12.97
CA THR A 172 5.45 -5.37 12.46
C THR A 172 6.55 -6.18 13.13
N TYR A 173 6.52 -6.26 14.46
CA TYR A 173 7.46 -7.06 15.23
C TYR A 173 7.35 -8.55 14.90
N GLY A 174 6.13 -9.09 14.78
CA GLY A 174 5.91 -10.49 14.43
C GLY A 174 6.51 -10.87 13.08
N LEU A 175 6.30 -10.02 12.06
CA LEU A 175 6.87 -10.22 10.72
C LEU A 175 8.39 -10.13 10.74
N PHE A 176 8.95 -9.15 11.46
CA PHE A 176 10.39 -9.00 11.61
C PHE A 176 11.01 -10.23 12.29
N ALA A 177 10.44 -10.67 13.42
CA ALA A 177 10.90 -11.84 14.15
C ALA A 177 10.77 -13.14 13.34
N ALA A 178 9.73 -13.26 12.51
CA ALA A 178 9.56 -14.38 11.59
C ALA A 178 10.62 -14.35 10.48
N ARG A 179 10.89 -13.18 9.88
CA ARG A 179 11.88 -13.01 8.82
C ARG A 179 13.29 -13.38 9.28
N LEU A 180 13.65 -13.05 10.53
CA LEU A 180 14.94 -13.41 11.14
C LEU A 180 15.14 -14.92 11.32
N ARG A 181 14.06 -15.71 11.34
CA ARG A 181 14.11 -17.17 11.51
C ARG A 181 13.89 -17.92 10.20
N ALA A 182 13.29 -17.27 9.21
CA ALA A 182 13.00 -17.85 7.91
C ALA A 182 14.28 -17.90 7.05
N GLY A 183 14.32 -18.87 6.13
CA GLY A 183 15.35 -18.97 5.09
C GLY A 183 15.18 -17.91 4.00
N GLU A 184 15.54 -18.25 2.76
CA GLU A 184 15.42 -17.31 1.63
C GLU A 184 13.97 -17.01 1.24
N ASP A 185 13.09 -18.03 1.30
CA ASP A 185 11.67 -17.87 0.93
C ASP A 185 10.82 -17.27 2.06
N PHE A 186 10.41 -16.01 1.87
CA PHE A 186 9.52 -15.31 2.79
C PHE A 186 8.21 -14.89 2.11
N ASN A 187 7.12 -15.56 2.46
CA ASN A 187 5.76 -15.29 2.00
C ASN A 187 4.77 -15.36 3.17
N ARG A 188 3.48 -15.10 2.95
CA ARG A 188 2.47 -15.09 4.04
C ARG A 188 2.43 -16.39 4.85
N ILE A 189 2.54 -17.53 4.18
CA ILE A 189 2.49 -18.85 4.82
C ILE A 189 3.76 -19.09 5.64
N THR A 190 4.94 -18.83 5.04
CA THR A 190 6.20 -19.01 5.76
C THR A 190 6.34 -18.01 6.90
N ALA A 191 5.84 -16.78 6.76
CA ALA A 191 5.77 -15.80 7.83
C ALA A 191 4.98 -16.35 9.03
N TYR A 192 3.74 -16.81 8.82
CA TYR A 192 2.93 -17.40 9.90
C TYR A 192 3.65 -18.55 10.61
N ASN A 193 4.27 -19.46 9.84
CA ASN A 193 4.97 -20.62 10.39
C ASN A 193 6.18 -20.27 11.27
N HIS A 194 6.81 -19.12 11.04
CA HIS A 194 8.00 -18.68 11.77
C HIS A 194 7.70 -17.71 12.92
N ILE A 195 6.44 -17.35 13.15
CA ILE A 195 6.05 -16.55 14.31
C ILE A 195 6.34 -17.33 15.61
N PRO A 196 6.96 -16.69 16.63
CA PRO A 196 7.15 -17.33 17.93
C PRO A 196 5.84 -17.84 18.53
N LYS A 197 5.78 -19.17 18.75
CA LYS A 197 4.62 -19.87 19.35
C LYS A 197 4.31 -19.44 20.79
N THR A 198 5.22 -18.72 21.43
CA THR A 198 5.12 -18.29 22.83
C THR A 198 4.16 -17.14 23.06
N ILE A 199 3.65 -16.49 22.01
CA ILE A 199 2.71 -15.37 22.12
C ILE A 199 1.45 -15.71 21.32
N GLY A 200 0.44 -16.28 22.00
CA GLY A 200 -0.79 -16.79 21.37
C GLY A 200 -1.55 -15.71 20.57
N ILE A 201 -1.67 -14.52 21.15
CA ILE A 201 -2.33 -13.35 20.53
C ILE A 201 -1.69 -12.96 19.19
N LEU A 202 -0.36 -12.98 19.12
CA LEU A 202 0.38 -12.75 17.88
C LEU A 202 -0.06 -13.78 16.83
N ARG A 203 -0.13 -15.06 17.21
CA ARG A 203 -0.49 -16.13 16.28
C ARG A 203 -1.94 -16.02 15.81
N ASP A 204 -2.87 -15.61 16.67
CA ASP A 204 -4.28 -15.46 16.32
C ASP A 204 -4.49 -14.30 15.34
N ILE A 205 -3.91 -13.14 15.65
CA ILE A 205 -3.89 -11.97 14.75
C ILE A 205 -3.28 -12.33 13.38
N PHE A 206 -2.16 -13.04 13.37
CA PHE A 206 -1.50 -13.40 12.12
C PHE A 206 -2.21 -14.53 11.36
N GLY A 207 -2.90 -15.42 12.07
CA GLY A 207 -3.75 -16.43 11.46
C GLY A 207 -4.84 -15.78 10.60
N PHE A 208 -5.52 -14.79 11.17
CA PHE A 208 -6.51 -13.97 10.47
C PHE A 208 -5.92 -13.31 9.22
N VAL A 209 -4.79 -12.59 9.35
CA VAL A 209 -4.18 -11.83 8.23
C VAL A 209 -3.56 -12.74 7.15
N SER A 210 -3.15 -13.96 7.49
CA SER A 210 -2.31 -14.80 6.60
C SER A 210 -3.03 -16.00 5.98
N ILE A 211 -4.07 -16.54 6.62
CA ILE A 211 -4.65 -17.86 6.30
C ILE A 211 -6.12 -17.77 5.90
N GLU A 212 -6.86 -16.77 6.37
CA GLU A 212 -8.27 -16.64 6.00
C GLU A 212 -8.42 -16.06 4.59
N PRO A 213 -9.24 -16.68 3.72
CA PRO A 213 -9.45 -16.18 2.37
C PRO A 213 -10.29 -14.90 2.43
N THR A 214 -9.68 -13.76 2.12
CA THR A 214 -10.39 -12.53 1.76
C THR A 214 -11.07 -12.68 0.40
#